data_AF-A0A3S9H9S3-F1
#
_entry.id   AF-A0A3S9H9S3-F1
#
_cell.length_a   1.000
_cell.length_b   1.000
_cell.length_c   1.000
_cell.angle_alpha   90.00
_cell.angle_beta   90.00
_cell.angle_gamma   90.00
#
_symmetry.space_group_name_H-M   'P 1'
#
loop_
_entity.id
_entity.type
_entity.pdbx_description
1 polymer ?
#
loop_
_entity_poly.entity_id
_entity_poly.type
_entity_poly.pdbx_seq_one_letter_code
_entity_poly.pdbx_strand_id
1 'polypeptide(L)'
;MMDMSSEENNLRDSIAALESRYHMTTDTIEKMLGFREGTLLRYLAGEDNLDRKEAGNLFMFCEILLDGMTAVDNDERLRAVLDHLVELLGMTYQTLSIFSNVAEHEIKDFRESKKPLSSEMKYRLAVKSYYLLLTIVQNQE
;
A
#
# COMPACT_ATOMS: atom_id res chain seq x y z
N MET A 1 15.50 -24.57 12.52
CA MET A 1 14.06 -24.85 12.55
C MET A 1 13.45 -23.69 13.31
N MET A 2 12.89 -22.71 12.58
CA MET A 2 12.25 -21.54 13.19
C MET A 2 10.96 -22.01 13.87
N ASP A 3 10.71 -21.51 15.07
CA ASP A 3 9.58 -21.92 15.91
C ASP A 3 8.30 -21.24 15.40
N MET A 4 7.45 -22.01 14.73
CA MET A 4 6.19 -21.49 14.15
C MET A 4 5.25 -20.90 15.21
N SER A 5 5.40 -21.28 16.48
CA SER A 5 4.60 -20.71 17.58
C SER A 5 4.93 -19.25 17.87
N SER A 6 6.16 -18.81 17.56
CA SER A 6 6.59 -17.41 17.72
C SER A 6 6.06 -16.49 16.60
N GLU A 7 5.95 -17.02 15.37
CA GLU A 7 5.41 -16.30 14.21
C GLU A 7 3.88 -16.16 14.28
N GLU A 8 3.17 -17.19 14.74
CA GLU A 8 1.72 -17.16 14.92
C GLU A 8 1.28 -16.15 16.00
N ASN A 9 2.01 -16.07 17.12
CA ASN A 9 1.77 -15.07 18.15
C ASN A 9 1.99 -13.65 17.63
N ASN A 10 3.01 -13.45 16.78
CA ASN A 10 3.31 -12.15 16.17
C ASN A 10 2.18 -11.67 15.23
N LEU A 11 1.55 -12.56 14.48
CA LEU A 11 0.43 -12.20 13.61
C LEU A 11 -0.83 -11.80 14.37
N ARG A 12 -1.13 -12.48 15.49
CA ARG A 12 -2.28 -12.11 16.35
C ARG A 12 -2.09 -10.72 16.95
N ASP A 13 -0.89 -10.45 17.44
CA ASP A 13 -0.53 -9.13 17.96
C ASP A 13 -0.60 -8.05 16.86
N SER A 14 -0.19 -8.38 15.64
CA SER A 14 -0.29 -7.47 14.49
C SER A 14 -1.74 -7.14 14.12
N ILE A 15 -2.66 -8.12 14.15
CA ILE A 15 -4.09 -7.87 13.94
C ILE A 15 -4.62 -6.90 15.02
N ALA A 16 -4.28 -7.13 16.29
CA ALA A 16 -4.67 -6.25 17.39
C ALA A 16 -4.09 -4.82 17.24
N ALA A 17 -2.86 -4.70 16.71
CA ALA A 17 -2.26 -3.42 16.40
C ALA A 17 -3.00 -2.68 15.28
N LEU A 18 -3.45 -3.38 14.23
CA LEU A 18 -4.27 -2.80 13.17
C LEU A 18 -5.63 -2.30 13.68
N GLU A 19 -6.28 -3.06 14.55
CA GLU A 19 -7.54 -2.66 15.18
C GLU A 19 -7.35 -1.41 16.06
N SER A 20 -6.34 -1.41 16.93
CA SER A 20 -6.11 -0.31 17.86
C SER A 20 -5.63 0.98 17.18
N ARG A 21 -4.78 0.88 16.15
CA ARG A 21 -4.17 2.03 15.47
C ARG A 21 -4.99 2.58 14.32
N TYR A 22 -5.62 1.70 13.55
CA TYR A 22 -6.34 2.05 12.33
C TYR A 22 -7.84 1.77 12.38
N HIS A 23 -8.35 1.22 13.49
CA HIS A 23 -9.76 0.85 13.65
C HIS A 23 -10.24 -0.13 12.57
N MET A 24 -9.33 -0.95 12.05
CA MET A 24 -9.65 -1.99 11.07
C MET A 24 -10.25 -3.19 11.79
N THR A 25 -11.48 -3.53 11.42
CA THR A 25 -12.13 -4.76 11.89
C THR A 25 -11.55 -5.98 11.17
N THR A 26 -11.69 -7.16 11.76
CA THR A 26 -11.34 -8.43 11.09
C THR A 26 -12.06 -8.59 9.75
N ASP A 27 -13.34 -8.22 9.67
CA ASP A 27 -14.12 -8.19 8.42
C ASP A 27 -13.50 -7.26 7.36
N THR A 28 -12.99 -6.10 7.75
CA THR A 28 -12.31 -5.17 6.82
C THR A 28 -11.03 -5.79 6.28
N ILE A 29 -10.21 -6.38 7.16
CA ILE A 29 -8.95 -7.03 6.80
C ILE A 29 -9.21 -8.22 5.86
N GLU A 30 -10.20 -9.06 6.19
CA GLU A 30 -10.61 -10.20 5.36
C GLU A 30 -11.00 -9.74 3.94
N LYS A 31 -11.81 -8.69 3.82
CA LYS A 31 -12.20 -8.13 2.52
C LYS A 31 -11.03 -7.59 1.73
N MET A 32 -10.09 -6.90 2.38
CA MET A 32 -8.89 -6.36 1.72
C MET A 32 -7.96 -7.45 1.22
N LEU A 33 -7.88 -8.59 1.93
CA LEU A 33 -7.02 -9.72 1.58
C LEU A 33 -7.70 -10.78 0.72
N GLY A 34 -9.02 -10.67 0.52
CA GLY A 34 -9.82 -11.66 -0.20
C GLY A 34 -9.99 -12.97 0.58
N PHE A 35 -9.94 -12.93 1.91
CA PHE A 35 -10.17 -14.09 2.76
C PHE A 35 -11.66 -14.42 2.84
N ARG A 36 -11.97 -15.68 3.13
CA ARG A 36 -13.35 -16.08 3.43
C ARG A 36 -13.81 -15.41 4.72
N GLU A 37 -15.07 -15.02 4.77
CA GLU A 37 -15.68 -14.42 5.95
C GLU A 37 -15.48 -15.29 7.22
N GLY A 38 -15.08 -14.62 8.30
CA GLY A 38 -14.88 -15.22 9.63
C GLY A 38 -13.60 -16.05 9.77
N THR A 39 -12.73 -16.06 8.76
CA THR A 39 -11.43 -16.76 8.81
C THR A 39 -10.54 -16.22 9.92
N LEU A 40 -10.41 -14.89 10.02
CA LEU A 40 -9.61 -14.25 11.06
C LEU A 40 -10.24 -14.41 12.44
N LEU A 41 -11.57 -14.44 12.55
CA LEU A 41 -12.23 -14.68 13.85
C LEU A 41 -11.93 -16.09 14.39
N ARG A 42 -12.06 -17.13 13.55
CA ARG A 42 -11.72 -18.50 13.94
C ARG A 42 -10.23 -18.67 14.21
N TYR A 43 -9.39 -18.01 13.41
CA TYR A 43 -7.96 -17.93 13.67
C TYR A 43 -7.70 -17.33 15.06
N LEU A 44 -8.22 -16.14 15.35
CA LEU A 44 -8.04 -15.45 16.63
C LEU A 44 -8.58 -16.26 17.82
N ALA A 45 -9.66 -17.02 17.65
CA ALA A 45 -10.19 -17.93 18.66
C ALA A 45 -9.35 -19.21 18.87
N GLY A 46 -8.40 -19.49 17.96
CA GLY A 46 -7.60 -20.72 17.97
C GLY A 46 -8.36 -21.95 17.46
N GLU A 47 -9.47 -21.73 16.77
CA GLU A 47 -10.32 -22.78 16.21
C GLU A 47 -9.75 -23.32 14.90
N ASP A 48 -9.15 -22.44 14.09
CA ASP A 48 -8.54 -22.76 12.80
C ASP A 48 -7.14 -22.12 12.69
N ASN A 49 -6.27 -22.68 11.83
CA ASN A 49 -5.02 -22.06 11.43
C ASN A 49 -5.17 -21.45 10.03
N LEU A 50 -4.45 -20.35 9.77
CA LEU A 50 -4.32 -19.81 8.42
C LEU A 50 -3.46 -20.76 7.57
N ASP A 51 -3.82 -20.91 6.29
CA ASP A 51 -2.91 -21.56 5.37
C ASP A 51 -1.66 -20.70 5.12
N ARG A 52 -0.63 -21.29 4.50
CA ARG A 52 0.65 -20.59 4.28
C ARG A 52 0.50 -19.31 3.45
N LYS A 53 -0.41 -19.30 2.47
CA LYS A 53 -0.64 -18.15 1.59
C LYS A 53 -1.40 -17.06 2.35
N GLU A 54 -2.42 -17.43 3.11
CA GLU A 54 -3.17 -16.53 3.98
C GLU A 54 -2.26 -15.89 5.03
N ALA A 55 -1.46 -16.69 5.74
CA ALA A 55 -0.50 -16.19 6.73
C ALA A 55 0.53 -15.24 6.10
N GLY A 56 1.08 -15.59 4.92
CA GLY A 56 2.03 -14.74 4.21
C GLY A 56 1.43 -13.41 3.72
N ASN A 57 0.20 -13.45 3.20
CA ASN A 57 -0.50 -12.25 2.76
C ASN A 57 -0.84 -11.33 3.94
N LEU A 58 -1.32 -11.90 5.04
CA LEU A 58 -1.62 -11.16 6.26
C LEU A 58 -0.35 -10.54 6.84
N PHE A 59 0.75 -11.30 6.92
CA PHE A 59 2.04 -10.79 7.38
C PHE A 59 2.48 -9.56 6.58
N MET A 60 2.52 -9.68 5.24
CA MET A 60 2.93 -8.57 4.37
C MET A 60 2.01 -7.35 4.51
N PHE A 61 0.71 -7.58 4.65
CA PHE A 61 -0.27 -6.51 4.86
C PHE A 61 -0.03 -5.76 6.18
N CYS A 62 0.20 -6.50 7.26
CA CYS A 62 0.53 -5.93 8.57
C CYS A 62 1.83 -5.12 8.50
N GLU A 63 2.91 -5.67 7.93
CA GLU A 63 4.20 -4.98 7.78
C GLU A 63 4.05 -3.66 7.01
N ILE A 64 3.33 -3.68 5.88
CA ILE A 64 3.10 -2.49 5.07
C ILE A 64 2.31 -1.44 5.88
N LEU A 65 1.24 -1.82 6.56
CA LEU A 65 0.38 -0.85 7.23
C LEU A 65 0.93 -0.34 8.56
N LEU A 66 1.55 -1.20 9.37
CA LEU A 66 2.06 -0.83 10.68
C LEU A 66 3.38 -0.06 10.57
N ASP A 67 4.28 -0.51 9.70
CA ASP A 67 5.63 0.05 9.63
C ASP A 67 5.84 0.82 8.33
N GLY A 68 5.57 0.20 7.18
CA GLY A 68 5.81 0.79 5.85
C GLY A 68 5.09 2.13 5.66
N MET A 69 3.83 2.21 6.10
CA MET A 69 2.98 3.40 6.00
C MET A 69 3.30 4.47 7.02
N THR A 70 4.34 4.33 7.85
CA THR A 70 4.87 5.44 8.66
C THR A 70 6.37 5.65 8.58
N ALA A 71 7.11 4.73 7.95
CA ALA A 71 8.55 4.85 7.77
C ALA A 71 8.97 5.97 6.80
N VAL A 72 8.11 6.32 5.84
CA VAL A 72 8.44 7.20 4.71
C VAL A 72 7.47 8.37 4.65
N ASP A 73 7.92 9.60 4.38
CA ASP A 73 6.99 10.74 4.27
C ASP A 73 6.12 10.68 2.99
N ASN A 74 5.04 11.48 2.94
CA ASN A 74 4.11 11.46 1.81
C ASN A 74 4.75 11.93 0.49
N ASP A 75 5.75 12.81 0.55
CA ASP A 75 6.41 13.32 -0.66
C ASP A 75 7.38 12.29 -1.21
N GLU A 76 8.08 11.56 -0.35
CA GLU A 76 8.92 10.44 -0.74
C GLU A 76 8.12 9.29 -1.33
N ARG A 77 6.92 8.99 -0.79
CA ARG A 77 5.99 8.03 -1.42
C ARG A 77 5.54 8.47 -2.80
N LEU A 78 5.12 9.73 -2.94
CA LEU A 78 4.67 10.24 -4.23
C LEU A 78 5.81 10.24 -5.25
N ARG A 79 7.04 10.57 -4.83
CA ARG A 79 8.25 10.45 -5.68
C ARG A 79 8.48 9.00 -6.11
N ALA A 80 8.42 8.03 -5.20
CA ALA A 80 8.57 6.62 -5.55
C ALA A 80 7.49 6.14 -6.56
N VAL A 81 6.25 6.61 -6.43
CA VAL A 81 5.18 6.34 -7.41
C VAL A 81 5.52 6.95 -8.78
N LEU A 82 6.06 8.17 -8.82
CA LEU A 82 6.50 8.80 -10.06
C LEU A 82 7.69 8.06 -10.69
N ASP A 83 8.64 7.60 -9.88
CA ASP A 83 9.77 6.79 -10.33
C ASP A 83 9.27 5.52 -11.00
N HIS A 84 8.30 4.83 -10.40
CA HIS A 84 7.70 3.64 -10.99
C HIS A 84 7.03 3.96 -12.34
N LEU A 85 6.24 5.04 -12.41
CA LEU A 85 5.55 5.43 -13.66
C LEU A 85 6.53 5.84 -14.76
N VAL A 86 7.59 6.57 -14.44
CA VAL A 86 8.56 7.09 -15.42
C VAL A 86 9.56 6.01 -15.83
N GLU A 87 10.20 5.34 -14.87
CA GLU A 87 11.32 4.44 -15.14
C GLU A 87 10.87 3.04 -15.54
N LEU A 88 9.83 2.50 -14.89
CA LEU A 88 9.38 1.13 -15.15
C LEU A 88 8.33 1.06 -16.24
N LEU A 89 7.43 2.07 -16.31
CA LEU A 89 6.34 2.10 -17.29
C LEU A 89 6.60 3.04 -18.47
N GLY A 90 7.73 3.76 -18.47
CA GLY A 90 8.16 4.62 -19.58
C GLY A 90 7.27 5.85 -19.80
N MET A 91 6.50 6.28 -18.80
CA MET A 91 5.65 7.46 -18.93
C MET A 91 6.49 8.73 -19.01
N THR A 92 6.16 9.59 -19.97
CA THR A 92 6.80 10.91 -20.07
C THR A 92 6.22 11.87 -19.02
N TYR A 93 7.02 12.85 -18.58
CA TYR A 93 6.50 13.93 -17.73
C TYR A 93 5.36 14.71 -18.40
N GLN A 94 5.40 14.83 -19.73
CA GLN A 94 4.31 15.42 -20.51
C GLN A 94 2.99 14.64 -20.32
N THR A 95 3.04 13.31 -20.39
CA THR A 95 1.88 12.44 -20.13
C THR A 95 1.33 12.67 -18.72
N LEU A 96 2.20 12.65 -17.71
CA LEU A 96 1.81 12.88 -16.31
C LEU A 96 1.23 14.29 -16.11
N SER A 97 1.78 15.29 -16.80
CA SER A 97 1.30 16.68 -16.76
C SER A 97 -0.12 16.80 -17.29
N ILE A 98 -0.41 16.17 -18.44
CA ILE A 98 -1.75 16.17 -19.05
C ILE A 98 -2.77 15.53 -18.10
N PHE A 99 -2.46 14.38 -17.49
CA PHE A 99 -3.40 13.68 -16.62
C PHE A 99 -3.66 14.40 -15.29
N SER A 100 -2.61 14.96 -14.69
CA SER A 100 -2.67 15.57 -13.36
C SER A 100 -3.00 17.06 -13.38
N ASN A 101 -2.93 17.72 -14.53
CA ASN A 101 -2.99 19.18 -14.62
C ASN A 101 -1.98 19.85 -13.67
N VAL A 102 -0.75 19.33 -13.66
CA VAL A 102 0.42 19.90 -12.98
C VAL A 102 1.47 20.14 -14.06
N ALA A 103 2.12 21.30 -14.07
CA ALA A 103 3.03 21.62 -15.16
C ALA A 103 4.23 20.67 -15.17
N GLU A 104 4.69 20.29 -16.36
CA GLU A 104 5.77 19.30 -16.54
C GLU A 104 7.01 19.62 -15.70
N HIS A 105 7.43 20.89 -15.72
CA HIS A 105 8.59 21.37 -14.95
C HIS A 105 8.38 21.21 -13.43
N GLU A 106 7.17 21.40 -12.93
CA GLU A 106 6.86 21.24 -11.50
C GLU A 106 6.93 19.77 -11.07
N ILE A 107 6.47 18.85 -11.93
CA ILE A 107 6.59 17.40 -11.68
C ILE A 107 8.06 17.00 -11.63
N LYS A 108 8.86 17.47 -12.59
CA LYS A 108 10.29 17.18 -12.67
C LYS A 108 11.06 17.75 -11.47
N ASP A 109 10.84 19.02 -11.13
CA ASP A 109 11.50 19.67 -10.00
C ASP A 109 11.11 19.01 -8.67
N PHE A 110 9.87 18.56 -8.53
CA PHE A 110 9.41 17.81 -7.36
C PHE A 110 10.11 16.46 -7.25
N ARG A 111 10.15 15.69 -8.34
CA ARG A 111 10.82 14.39 -8.39
C ARG A 111 12.30 14.49 -8.00
N GLU A 112 12.99 15.49 -8.56
CA GLU A 112 14.40 15.76 -8.30
C GLU A 112 14.64 16.43 -6.92
N SER A 113 13.60 16.55 -6.08
CA SER A 113 13.67 17.14 -4.73
C SER A 113 14.15 18.60 -4.72
N LYS A 114 13.98 19.31 -5.84
CA LYS A 114 14.38 20.71 -6.00
C LYS A 114 13.34 21.68 -5.44
N LYS A 115 12.06 21.33 -5.56
CA LYS A 115 10.94 22.19 -5.13
C LYS A 115 9.75 21.36 -4.65
N PRO A 116 9.18 21.66 -3.47
CA PRO A 116 7.95 20.99 -3.03
C PRO A 116 6.75 21.44 -3.87
N LEU A 117 5.80 20.53 -4.07
CA LEU A 117 4.49 20.84 -4.64
C LEU A 117 3.53 21.39 -3.57
N SER A 118 2.51 22.14 -4.01
CA SER A 118 1.38 22.46 -3.14
C SER A 118 0.55 21.21 -2.84
N SER A 119 -0.21 21.22 -1.74
CA SER A 119 -1.07 20.09 -1.37
C SER A 119 -2.07 19.73 -2.48
N GLU A 120 -2.60 20.73 -3.19
CA GLU A 120 -3.53 20.52 -4.30
C GLU A 120 -2.85 19.81 -5.48
N MET A 121 -1.63 20.23 -5.84
CA MET A 121 -0.84 19.60 -6.89
C MET A 121 -0.47 18.16 -6.53
N LYS A 122 -0.06 17.92 -5.27
CA LYS A 122 0.22 16.56 -4.75
C LYS A 122 -1.00 15.68 -4.86
N TYR A 123 -2.17 16.17 -4.46
CA TYR A 123 -3.41 15.42 -4.56
C TYR A 123 -3.75 15.06 -6.01
N ARG A 124 -3.74 16.03 -6.93
CA ARG A 124 -4.05 15.76 -8.34
C ARG A 124 -3.07 14.77 -8.96
N LEU A 125 -1.77 14.90 -8.66
CA LEU A 125 -0.74 14.00 -9.14
C LEU A 125 -0.94 12.59 -8.57
N ALA A 126 -1.05 12.45 -7.24
CA ALA A 126 -1.21 11.16 -6.57
C ALA A 126 -2.45 10.39 -7.04
N VAL A 127 -3.61 11.04 -7.11
CA VAL A 127 -4.86 10.38 -7.52
C VAL A 127 -4.75 9.88 -8.96
N LYS A 128 -4.23 10.71 -9.88
CA LYS A 128 -4.15 10.36 -11.30
C LYS A 128 -3.10 9.28 -11.56
N SER A 129 -1.95 9.39 -10.89
CA SER A 129 -0.92 8.36 -10.87
C SER A 129 -1.45 7.02 -10.34
N TYR A 130 -2.23 7.05 -9.25
CA TYR A 130 -2.85 5.84 -8.70
C TYR A 130 -3.83 5.20 -9.67
N TYR A 131 -4.70 5.99 -10.31
CA TYR A 131 -5.64 5.46 -11.32
C TYR A 131 -4.92 4.83 -12.52
N LEU A 132 -3.80 5.41 -12.95
CA LEU A 132 -2.97 4.84 -14.01
C LEU A 132 -2.39 3.48 -13.59
N LEU A 133 -1.83 3.38 -12.38
CA LEU A 133 -1.33 2.11 -11.83
C LEU A 133 -2.45 1.06 -11.75
N LEU A 134 -3.61 1.41 -11.21
CA LEU A 134 -4.74 0.50 -11.07
C LEU A 134 -5.21 -0.03 -12.43
N THR A 135 -5.28 0.84 -13.45
CA THR A 135 -5.67 0.42 -14.81
C THR A 135 -4.63 -0.52 -15.41
N ILE A 136 -3.33 -0.26 -15.21
CA ILE A 136 -2.28 -1.11 -15.77
C ILE A 136 -2.28 -2.49 -15.14
N VAL A 137 -2.40 -2.56 -13.81
CA VAL A 137 -2.40 -3.82 -13.05
C VAL A 137 -3.62 -4.68 -13.42
N GLN A 138 -4.79 -4.07 -13.60
CA GLN A 138 -6.02 -4.79 -13.97
C GLN A 138 -6.00 -5.38 -15.39
N ASN A 139 -5.10 -4.92 -16.26
CA ASN A 139 -4.97 -5.41 -17.65
C ASN A 139 -3.83 -6.43 -17.81
N GLN A 140 -3.25 -6.95 -16.72
CA GLN A 140 -2.21 -7.99 -16.74
C GLN A 140 -2.74 -9.40 -16.40
N GLU A 141 -4.06 -9.60 -16.37
CA GLU A 141 -4.74 -10.91 -16.34
C GLU A 141 -5.10 -11.40 -17.74
#